data_AF-A0A3Q8ZCV0-F1
#
_entry.id   AF-A0A3Q8ZCV0-F1
#
_cell.length_a   1.000
_cell.length_b   1.000
_cell.length_c   1.000
_cell.angle_alpha   90.00
_cell.angle_beta   90.00
_cell.angle_gamma   90.00
#
_symmetry.space_group_name_H-M   'P 1'
#
loop_
_entity.id
_entity.type
_entity.pdbx_description
1 polymer ?
#
loop_
_entity_poly.entity_id
_entity_poly.type
_entity_poly.pdbx_seq_one_letter_code
_entity_poly.pdbx_strand_id
1 'polypeptide(L)'
;MQPFKTGLVLVLLAVSAPAFANTIVNVKLWDKDGVANPDAKMGMGMPANMSMATMRIKLDQTVVSAGKVTFEVQNSSKDTVHEMIVVPVSDAKRTTLPYVPNENRVNEDAAGHLGEVSELDPGKTGSLTLDLKPGNYAVFCNIPGHFMNGMWATILVK
;
A
#
# COMPACT_ATOMS: atom_id res chain seq x y z
N MET A 1 13.14 55.82 50.65
CA MET A 1 13.54 54.45 50.25
C MET A 1 12.29 53.72 49.77
N GLN A 2 12.11 53.53 48.46
CA GLN A 2 11.04 52.71 47.90
C GLN A 2 11.69 51.60 47.05
N PRO A 3 11.21 50.35 47.11
CA PRO A 3 11.87 49.22 46.49
C PRO A 3 11.53 49.08 45.01
N PHE A 4 12.53 48.62 44.26
CA PHE A 4 12.48 48.25 42.84
C PHE A 4 11.40 47.21 42.55
N LYS A 5 10.60 47.43 41.49
CA LYS A 5 9.78 46.39 40.86
C LYS A 5 10.63 45.63 39.84
N THR A 6 11.00 44.40 40.15
CA THR A 6 11.62 43.48 39.19
C THR A 6 10.51 42.79 38.39
N GLY A 7 10.43 43.09 37.09
CA GLY A 7 9.54 42.40 36.16
C GLY A 7 10.11 41.02 35.80
N LEU A 8 9.32 39.97 36.00
CA LEU A 8 9.61 38.62 35.51
C LEU A 8 9.07 38.52 34.07
N VAL A 9 9.97 38.52 33.08
CA VAL A 9 9.62 38.20 31.69
C VAL A 9 9.64 36.68 31.55
N LEU A 10 8.46 36.09 31.42
CA LEU A 10 8.28 34.67 31.14
C LEU A 10 8.45 34.44 29.62
N VAL A 11 9.61 33.96 29.20
CA VAL A 11 9.84 33.52 27.82
C VAL A 11 9.24 32.12 27.65
N LEU A 12 8.05 32.06 27.05
CA LEU A 12 7.44 30.80 26.61
C LEU A 12 8.16 30.32 25.35
N LEU A 13 9.06 29.35 25.51
CA LEU A 13 9.62 28.58 24.39
C LEU A 13 8.53 27.63 23.88
N ALA A 14 7.84 28.02 22.80
CA ALA A 14 6.97 27.11 22.06
C ALA A 14 7.85 26.08 21.34
N VAL A 15 7.85 24.84 21.82
CA VAL A 15 8.45 23.71 21.11
C VAL A 15 7.51 23.33 19.99
N SER A 16 7.79 23.78 18.76
CA SER A 16 7.09 23.28 17.57
C SER A 16 7.54 21.85 17.30
N ALA A 17 6.70 20.88 17.66
CA ALA A 17 6.86 19.52 17.15
C ALA A 17 6.73 19.56 15.62
N PRO A 18 7.60 18.86 14.86
CA PRO A 18 7.43 18.78 13.42
C PRO A 18 6.08 18.13 13.13
N ALA A 19 5.23 18.83 12.37
CA ALA A 19 4.06 18.21 11.77
C ALA A 19 4.55 17.11 10.83
N PHE A 20 4.42 15.86 11.23
CA PHE A 20 4.60 14.73 10.33
C PHE A 20 3.55 14.89 9.23
N ALA A 21 4.00 15.27 8.03
CA ALA A 21 3.11 15.34 6.87
C ALA A 21 2.60 13.91 6.59
N ASN A 22 1.30 13.68 6.80
CA ASN A 22 0.68 12.42 6.42
C ASN A 22 0.81 12.28 4.91
N THR A 23 1.53 11.25 4.44
CA THR A 23 1.66 10.98 3.01
C THR A 23 0.40 10.25 2.55
N ILE A 24 -0.25 10.74 1.49
CA ILE A 24 -1.41 10.08 0.89
C ILE A 24 -1.01 9.48 -0.46
N VAL A 25 -1.19 8.17 -0.62
CA VAL A 25 -0.99 7.43 -1.87
C VAL A 25 -2.37 7.10 -2.43
N ASN A 26 -2.70 7.62 -3.61
CA ASN A 26 -3.94 7.26 -4.28
C ASN A 26 -3.74 5.95 -5.05
N VAL A 27 -4.61 4.98 -4.79
CA VAL A 27 -4.54 3.62 -5.33
C VAL A 27 -5.77 3.36 -6.19
N LYS A 28 -5.54 2.90 -7.42
CA LYS A 28 -6.61 2.40 -8.31
C LYS A 28 -6.46 0.92 -8.52
N LEU A 29 -7.50 0.17 -8.17
CA LEU A 29 -7.66 -1.24 -8.53
C LEU A 29 -8.36 -1.27 -9.89
N TRP A 30 -7.75 -1.93 -10.87
CA TRP A 30 -8.22 -1.89 -12.25
C TRP A 30 -7.98 -3.23 -12.95
N ASP A 31 -8.89 -3.58 -13.85
CA ASP A 31 -8.72 -4.69 -14.78
C ASP A 31 -9.03 -4.30 -16.24
N LYS A 32 -8.44 -5.09 -17.14
CA LYS A 32 -8.70 -5.08 -18.56
C LYS A 32 -9.81 -6.09 -18.83
N ASP A 33 -10.99 -5.56 -19.12
CA ASP A 33 -12.15 -6.31 -19.62
C ASP A 33 -12.68 -7.40 -18.65
N GLY A 34 -12.39 -7.32 -17.34
CA GLY A 34 -13.00 -8.16 -16.30
C GLY A 34 -12.61 -9.65 -16.28
N VAL A 35 -11.73 -10.12 -17.17
CA VAL A 35 -11.39 -11.56 -17.26
C VAL A 35 -10.01 -11.85 -16.65
N ALA A 36 -10.02 -12.55 -15.51
CA ALA A 36 -8.82 -13.21 -14.99
C ALA A 36 -8.45 -14.39 -15.91
N ASN A 37 -7.17 -14.49 -16.28
CA ASN A 37 -6.63 -15.69 -16.91
C ASN A 37 -6.26 -16.71 -15.81
N PRO A 38 -6.92 -17.88 -15.76
CA PRO A 38 -6.63 -18.89 -14.74
C PRO A 38 -5.22 -19.49 -14.86
N ASP A 39 -4.60 -19.40 -16.03
CA ASP A 39 -3.25 -19.92 -16.30
C ASP A 39 -2.16 -18.84 -16.14
N ALA A 40 -2.51 -17.64 -15.67
CA ALA A 40 -1.57 -16.55 -15.50
C ALA A 40 -0.46 -16.92 -14.49
N LYS A 41 0.79 -16.57 -14.83
CA LYS A 41 1.98 -16.79 -13.98
C LYS A 41 2.70 -15.48 -13.74
N MET A 42 1.96 -14.46 -13.33
CA MET A 42 2.42 -13.08 -13.21
C MET A 42 2.52 -12.59 -11.77
N GLY A 43 2.63 -13.50 -10.80
CA GLY A 43 2.91 -13.15 -9.41
C GLY A 43 4.27 -12.46 -9.24
N MET A 44 4.41 -11.69 -8.16
CA MET A 44 5.66 -11.00 -7.84
C MET A 44 6.86 -11.97 -7.77
N GLY A 45 7.98 -11.55 -8.38
CA GLY A 45 9.21 -12.36 -8.46
C GLY A 45 9.21 -13.41 -9.57
N MET A 46 8.12 -13.56 -10.32
CA MET A 46 8.08 -14.44 -11.50
C MET A 46 8.56 -13.71 -12.77
N PRO A 47 9.17 -14.44 -13.74
CA PRO A 47 9.53 -13.87 -15.04
C PRO A 47 8.27 -13.67 -15.89
N ALA A 48 7.58 -12.54 -15.70
CA ALA A 48 6.34 -12.20 -16.38
C ALA A 48 6.45 -10.89 -17.18
N ASN A 49 5.81 -10.87 -18.36
CA ASN A 49 5.63 -9.63 -19.11
C ASN A 49 4.42 -8.88 -18.56
N MET A 50 4.65 -7.93 -17.64
CA MET A 50 3.58 -7.15 -17.01
C MET A 50 2.77 -6.28 -17.98
N SER A 51 3.20 -6.12 -19.25
CA SER A 51 2.34 -5.49 -20.26
C SER A 51 1.11 -6.34 -20.61
N MET A 52 1.19 -7.65 -20.40
CA MET A 52 0.10 -8.61 -20.62
C MET A 52 -0.80 -8.81 -19.41
N ALA A 53 -0.47 -8.21 -18.26
CA ALA A 53 -1.30 -8.30 -17.05
C ALA A 53 -2.68 -7.70 -17.31
N THR A 54 -3.73 -8.52 -17.08
CA THR A 54 -5.13 -8.12 -17.22
C THR A 54 -5.66 -7.48 -15.94
N MET A 55 -4.97 -7.59 -14.81
CA MET A 55 -5.34 -6.96 -13.55
C MET A 55 -4.17 -6.16 -12.99
N ARG A 56 -4.42 -5.00 -12.39
CA ARG A 56 -3.38 -4.08 -11.91
C ARG A 56 -3.80 -3.34 -10.64
N ILE A 57 -2.80 -3.08 -9.81
CA ILE A 57 -2.85 -2.01 -8.80
C ILE A 57 -2.00 -0.85 -9.32
N LYS A 58 -2.59 0.33 -9.42
CA LYS A 58 -1.89 1.54 -9.83
C LYS A 58 -1.77 2.49 -8.65
N LEU A 59 -0.55 2.76 -8.24
CA LEU A 59 -0.20 3.81 -7.28
C LEU A 59 0.10 5.10 -8.05
N ASP A 60 -0.35 6.25 -7.54
CA ASP A 60 0.04 7.55 -8.08
C ASP A 60 1.49 7.92 -7.78
N GLN A 61 2.04 7.37 -6.69
CA GLN A 61 3.44 7.44 -6.31
C GLN A 61 3.96 6.09 -5.83
N THR A 62 5.21 5.78 -6.18
CA THR A 62 5.91 4.53 -5.83
C THR A 62 7.09 4.76 -4.89
N VAL A 63 7.34 6.02 -4.51
CA VAL A 63 8.36 6.41 -3.54
C VAL A 63 7.76 7.43 -2.60
N VAL A 64 7.78 7.16 -1.31
CA VAL A 64 7.20 8.03 -0.26
C VAL A 64 8.14 8.17 0.92
N SER A 65 7.90 9.16 1.78
CA SER A 65 8.64 9.33 3.04
C SER A 65 8.13 8.34 4.11
N ALA A 66 9.01 7.92 5.00
CA ALA A 66 8.66 7.13 6.18
C ALA A 66 7.75 7.89 7.15
N GLY A 67 7.01 7.12 7.95
CA GLY A 67 6.01 7.60 8.89
C GLY A 67 4.59 7.20 8.49
N LYS A 68 3.61 8.05 8.83
CA LYS A 68 2.20 7.80 8.50
C LYS A 68 1.95 7.92 7.00
N VAL A 69 1.65 6.79 6.38
CA VAL A 69 1.24 6.66 4.98
C VAL A 69 -0.20 6.17 4.93
N THR A 70 -1.08 6.93 4.29
CA THR A 70 -2.47 6.56 4.00
C THR A 70 -2.58 6.15 2.54
N PHE A 71 -3.10 4.95 2.30
CA PHE A 71 -3.52 4.48 1.00
C PHE A 71 -5.02 4.77 0.83
N GLU A 72 -5.37 5.63 -0.12
CA GLU A 72 -6.75 5.92 -0.51
C GLU A 72 -7.08 5.06 -1.74
N VAL A 73 -7.92 4.06 -1.55
CA VAL A 73 -8.12 2.97 -2.52
C VAL A 73 -9.47 3.14 -3.22
N GLN A 74 -9.45 3.08 -4.54
CA GLN A 74 -10.66 3.05 -5.36
C GLN A 74 -10.65 1.81 -6.26
N ASN A 75 -11.73 1.02 -6.19
CA ASN A 75 -12.00 0.03 -7.22
C ASN A 75 -12.57 0.72 -8.47
N SER A 76 -11.76 0.79 -9.52
CA SER A 76 -12.09 1.42 -10.81
C SER A 76 -12.52 0.39 -11.88
N SER A 77 -12.66 -0.88 -11.51
CA SER A 77 -13.17 -1.93 -12.39
C SER A 77 -14.69 -1.78 -12.59
N LYS A 78 -15.22 -2.39 -13.65
CA LYS A 78 -16.66 -2.35 -13.97
C LYS A 78 -17.46 -3.37 -13.17
N ASP A 79 -16.94 -4.59 -13.08
CA ASP A 79 -17.70 -5.75 -12.62
C ASP A 79 -16.96 -6.58 -11.56
N THR A 80 -15.65 -6.37 -11.40
CA THR A 80 -14.79 -7.19 -10.55
C THR A 80 -14.60 -6.57 -9.17
N VAL A 81 -14.74 -7.39 -8.12
CA VAL A 81 -14.39 -7.03 -6.74
C VAL A 81 -12.87 -7.09 -6.56
N HIS A 82 -12.31 -6.15 -5.81
CA HIS A 82 -10.87 -6.09 -5.54
C HIS A 82 -10.59 -5.69 -4.09
N GLU A 83 -9.45 -6.13 -3.57
CA GLU A 83 -8.93 -5.72 -2.27
C GLU A 83 -7.50 -5.18 -2.42
N MET A 84 -6.95 -4.63 -1.34
CA MET A 84 -5.57 -4.18 -1.29
C MET A 84 -4.93 -4.57 0.04
N ILE A 85 -3.83 -5.30 -0.01
CA ILE A 85 -3.05 -5.76 1.14
C ILE A 85 -1.64 -5.20 1.05
N VAL A 86 -1.05 -4.83 2.19
CA VAL A 86 0.34 -4.34 2.27
C VAL A 86 1.21 -5.32 3.05
N VAL A 87 2.35 -5.73 2.48
CA VAL A 87 3.36 -6.58 3.14
C VAL A 87 4.76 -5.99 2.94
N PRO A 88 5.69 -6.15 3.91
CA PRO A 88 7.09 -5.80 3.69
C PRO A 88 7.76 -6.78 2.72
N VAL A 89 8.70 -6.29 1.92
CA VAL A 89 9.51 -7.14 1.03
C VAL A 89 10.99 -6.76 1.11
N SER A 90 11.87 -7.74 0.96
CA SER A 90 13.33 -7.51 1.03
C SER A 90 13.88 -6.88 -0.25
N ASP A 91 13.37 -7.26 -1.42
CA ASP A 91 13.74 -6.74 -2.73
C ASP A 91 12.47 -6.61 -3.59
N ALA A 92 12.12 -5.38 -3.96
CA ALA A 92 10.92 -5.07 -4.76
C ALA A 92 10.84 -5.78 -6.13
N LYS A 93 11.95 -6.34 -6.63
CA LYS A 93 11.99 -7.03 -7.93
C LYS A 93 12.17 -8.54 -7.81
N ARG A 94 12.75 -9.00 -6.71
CA ARG A 94 13.16 -10.42 -6.55
C ARG A 94 12.40 -11.17 -5.48
N THR A 95 11.77 -10.49 -4.52
CA THR A 95 11.01 -11.17 -3.49
C THR A 95 9.86 -11.94 -4.13
N THR A 96 9.72 -13.22 -3.78
CA THR A 96 8.53 -14.02 -4.07
C THR A 96 7.72 -14.10 -2.79
N LEU A 97 6.43 -13.80 -2.86
CA LEU A 97 5.52 -13.94 -1.73
C LEU A 97 5.17 -15.43 -1.51
N PRO A 98 4.86 -15.85 -0.27
CA PRO A 98 4.53 -17.25 0.06
C PRO A 98 3.18 -17.63 -0.55
N TYR A 99 3.20 -18.06 -1.80
CA TYR A 99 2.01 -18.42 -2.56
C TYR A 99 1.54 -19.85 -2.25
N VAL A 100 0.22 -20.03 -2.19
CA VAL A 100 -0.48 -21.27 -1.88
C VAL A 100 -1.32 -21.69 -3.09
N PRO A 101 -0.78 -22.54 -3.99
CA PRO A 101 -1.40 -22.81 -5.30
C PRO A 101 -2.81 -23.40 -5.26
N ASN A 102 -3.11 -24.25 -4.26
CA ASN A 102 -4.43 -24.86 -4.07
C ASN A 102 -5.50 -23.86 -3.60
N GLU A 103 -5.08 -22.75 -2.99
CA GLU A 103 -5.98 -21.66 -2.59
C GLU A 103 -6.03 -20.55 -3.64
N ASN A 104 -5.08 -20.55 -4.58
CA ASN A 104 -4.88 -19.51 -5.58
C ASN A 104 -4.64 -18.13 -4.93
N ARG A 105 -3.96 -18.13 -3.78
CA ARG A 105 -3.73 -16.97 -2.89
C ARG A 105 -2.31 -16.97 -2.35
N VAL A 106 -1.83 -15.80 -1.92
CA VAL A 106 -0.69 -15.64 -1.03
C VAL A 106 -1.13 -15.94 0.41
N ASN A 107 -0.30 -16.64 1.17
CA ASN A 107 -0.45 -16.76 2.61
C ASN A 107 -0.02 -15.44 3.27
N GLU A 108 -1.00 -14.64 3.67
CA GLU A 108 -0.78 -13.28 4.17
C GLU A 108 -0.06 -13.25 5.53
N ASP A 109 -0.37 -14.20 6.41
CA ASP A 109 0.30 -14.35 7.71
C ASP A 109 1.80 -14.63 7.52
N ALA A 110 2.14 -15.58 6.64
CA ALA A 110 3.52 -15.89 6.30
C ALA A 110 4.23 -14.76 5.56
N ALA A 111 3.48 -13.91 4.85
CA ALA A 111 4.00 -12.71 4.19
C ALA A 111 4.19 -11.53 5.16
N GLY A 112 3.64 -11.62 6.38
CA GLY A 112 3.71 -10.56 7.38
C GLY A 112 2.86 -9.35 7.01
N HIS A 113 1.58 -9.56 6.69
CA HIS A 113 0.66 -8.47 6.37
C HIS A 113 0.70 -7.35 7.42
N LEU A 114 0.57 -6.11 6.98
CA LEU A 114 0.54 -4.92 7.85
C LEU A 114 -0.86 -4.34 7.96
N GLY A 115 -1.74 -4.69 7.03
CA GLY A 115 -3.12 -4.26 6.96
C GLY A 115 -3.66 -4.35 5.54
N GLU A 116 -4.96 -4.11 5.44
CA GLU A 116 -5.70 -4.23 4.18
C GLU A 116 -6.80 -3.17 4.05
N VAL A 117 -7.24 -2.97 2.82
CA VAL A 117 -8.60 -2.51 2.49
C VAL A 117 -9.33 -3.72 1.92
N SER A 118 -10.24 -4.28 2.73
CA SER A 118 -11.03 -5.46 2.40
C SER A 118 -11.95 -5.19 1.19
N GLU A 119 -12.53 -6.25 0.66
CA GLU A 119 -13.21 -6.33 -0.63
C GLU A 119 -14.08 -5.11 -0.98
N LEU A 120 -13.67 -4.40 -2.04
CA LEU A 120 -14.37 -3.26 -2.61
C LEU A 120 -15.17 -3.71 -3.84
N ASP A 121 -16.49 -3.51 -3.80
CA ASP A 121 -17.32 -3.60 -5.01
C ASP A 121 -16.88 -2.56 -6.07
N PRO A 122 -17.22 -2.78 -7.35
CA PRO A 122 -17.00 -1.78 -8.41
C PRO A 122 -17.46 -0.37 -8.03
N GLY A 123 -16.58 0.61 -8.21
CA GLY A 123 -16.83 2.02 -7.89
C GLY A 123 -16.76 2.38 -6.41
N LYS A 124 -16.52 1.42 -5.51
CA LYS A 124 -16.34 1.69 -4.07
C LYS A 124 -14.91 2.09 -3.73
N THR A 125 -14.79 2.70 -2.56
CA THR A 125 -13.55 3.22 -2.01
C THR A 125 -13.35 2.75 -0.58
N GLY A 126 -12.09 2.67 -0.16
CA GLY A 126 -11.70 2.44 1.23
C GLY A 126 -10.33 3.05 1.49
N SER A 127 -9.88 3.03 2.74
CA SER A 127 -8.57 3.58 3.09
C SER A 127 -7.87 2.77 4.16
N LEU A 128 -6.53 2.80 4.11
CA LEU A 128 -5.65 2.14 5.07
C LEU A 128 -4.52 3.09 5.45
N THR A 129 -4.38 3.39 6.74
CA THR A 129 -3.26 4.17 7.26
C THR A 129 -2.30 3.27 8.03
N LEU A 130 -1.03 3.27 7.62
CA LEU A 130 0.06 2.52 8.26
C LEU A 130 1.17 3.48 8.70
N ASP A 131 1.88 3.13 9.78
CA ASP A 131 3.14 3.78 10.16
C ASP A 131 4.31 2.97 9.56
N LEU A 132 4.78 3.38 8.39
CA LEU A 132 5.74 2.64 7.59
C LEU A 132 7.18 3.12 7.86
N LYS A 133 8.06 2.15 8.16
CA LYS A 133 9.50 2.38 8.27
C LYS A 133 10.15 2.43 6.87
N PRO A 134 11.35 3.02 6.73
CA PRO A 134 12.11 2.93 5.49
C PRO A 134 12.28 1.46 5.05
N GLY A 135 11.99 1.17 3.77
CA GLY A 135 11.96 -0.20 3.25
C GLY A 135 11.13 -0.35 1.98
N ASN A 136 11.15 -1.55 1.40
CA ASN A 136 10.28 -1.89 0.27
C ASN A 136 9.03 -2.61 0.78
N TYR A 137 7.90 -2.33 0.13
CA TYR A 137 6.63 -2.98 0.42
C TYR A 137 5.97 -3.43 -0.88
N ALA A 138 5.28 -4.55 -0.82
CA ALA A 138 4.36 -4.98 -1.85
C ALA A 138 2.95 -4.54 -1.48
N VAL A 139 2.20 -4.13 -2.50
CA VAL A 139 0.77 -3.83 -2.44
C VAL A 139 0.09 -4.78 -3.42
N PHE A 140 -0.87 -5.59 -2.99
CA PHE A 140 -1.44 -6.62 -3.87
C PHE A 140 -2.90 -6.92 -3.54
N CYS A 141 -3.60 -7.55 -4.48
CA CYS A 141 -4.94 -8.10 -4.28
C CYS A 141 -4.81 -9.62 -4.15
N ASN A 142 -5.40 -10.19 -3.11
CA ASN A 142 -5.29 -11.60 -2.78
C ASN A 142 -6.58 -12.39 -3.03
N ILE A 143 -7.59 -11.80 -3.67
CA ILE A 143 -8.74 -12.53 -4.22
C ILE A 143 -8.21 -13.63 -5.16
N PRO A 144 -8.78 -14.85 -5.13
CA PRO A 144 -8.20 -16.01 -5.79
C PRO A 144 -7.82 -15.75 -7.26
N GLY A 145 -6.54 -15.88 -7.57
CA GLY A 145 -5.98 -15.72 -8.92
C GLY A 145 -5.62 -14.30 -9.31
N HIS A 146 -6.06 -13.27 -8.59
CA HIS A 146 -5.79 -11.87 -8.96
C HIS A 146 -4.29 -11.54 -8.88
N PHE A 147 -3.62 -11.97 -7.81
CA PHE A 147 -2.17 -11.83 -7.66
C PHE A 147 -1.40 -12.42 -8.86
N MET A 148 -1.78 -13.63 -9.28
CA MET A 148 -1.15 -14.32 -10.41
C MET A 148 -1.51 -13.73 -11.77
N ASN A 149 -2.57 -12.91 -11.84
CA ASN A 149 -2.93 -12.10 -13.01
C ASN A 149 -2.21 -10.75 -13.06
N GLY A 150 -1.25 -10.52 -12.15
CA GLY A 150 -0.41 -9.35 -12.13
C GLY A 150 -0.92 -8.23 -11.23
N MET A 151 -1.90 -8.52 -10.36
CA MET A 151 -2.53 -7.53 -9.48
C MET A 151 -1.69 -7.22 -8.24
N TRP A 152 -0.50 -6.66 -8.48
CA TRP A 152 0.41 -6.20 -7.45
C TRP A 152 1.21 -4.99 -7.93
N ALA A 153 1.75 -4.24 -6.98
CA ALA A 153 2.67 -3.13 -7.18
C ALA A 153 3.68 -3.10 -6.02
N THR A 154 4.71 -2.27 -6.15
CA THR A 154 5.68 -2.05 -5.06
C THR A 154 5.81 -0.58 -4.75
N ILE A 155 6.00 -0.28 -3.48
CA ILE A 155 6.26 1.08 -2.99
C ILE A 155 7.54 1.07 -2.14
N LEU A 156 8.40 2.05 -2.38
CA LEU A 156 9.61 2.31 -1.60
C LEU A 156 9.32 3.42 -0.59
N VAL A 157 9.56 3.14 0.67
CA VAL A 157 9.49 4.12 1.76
C VAL A 157 10.91 4.52 2.15
N LYS A 158 11.18 5.82 2.27
CA LYS A 158 12.51 6.39 2.55
C LYS A 158 12.58 7.15 3.85
#